data_AF-A0A3D8RVZ1-F1
#
_entry.id   AF-A0A3D8RVZ1-F1
#
_cell.length_a   1.000
_cell.length_b   1.000
_cell.length_c   1.000
_cell.angle_alpha   90.00
_cell.angle_beta   90.00
_cell.angle_gamma   90.00
#
_symmetry.space_group_name_H-M   'P 1'
#
loop_
_entity.id
_entity.type
_entity.pdbx_description
1 polymer ?
#
loop_
_entity_poly.entity_id
_entity_poly.type
_entity_poly.pdbx_seq_one_letter_code
_entity_poly.pdbx_strand_id
1 'polypeptide(L)'
;MSRSSHSGRHRSSLSRNTDTSNEDLIEQVKTIITNLDNVVSNYADRIESYIPSAQSAMAVLDRIRFFREPNRLPEQIWIIQGLQDFAYHDADSGCIRDVAEWSQSAWLKILRIHPENSQILMGLGSNWLQRAQAVLSKIQNEESNQQTNGSSQSSEPQLTSSEPRNEIIADYEPPTDGRRQRIESANYVEARGYLQPAVDFYTRAVRAADSENSMTGSLLAWAAEAQMSLGNVTGSPRDERYFSQAIRYLRRAEAIPNYTLSIYLQNYLDEYGRYVS
;
A
#
# COMPACT_ATOMS: atom_id res chain seq x y z
N MET A 1 -45.64 -54.87 -10.17
CA MET A 1 -44.26 -54.46 -10.52
C MET A 1 -44.35 -53.48 -11.68
N SER A 2 -43.69 -52.32 -11.56
CA SER A 2 -43.23 -51.41 -12.64
C SER A 2 -43.12 -50.00 -12.07
N ARG A 3 -41.91 -49.62 -11.64
CA ARG A 3 -41.54 -48.23 -11.38
C ARG A 3 -40.60 -47.81 -12.52
N SER A 4 -41.11 -46.94 -13.39
CA SER A 4 -40.34 -46.31 -14.46
C SER A 4 -39.47 -45.20 -13.89
N SER A 5 -38.16 -45.44 -13.87
CA SER A 5 -37.13 -44.44 -13.74
C SER A 5 -37.06 -43.61 -15.02
N HIS A 6 -37.14 -42.28 -14.96
CA HIS A 6 -36.53 -41.34 -15.91
C HIS A 6 -36.71 -39.90 -15.42
N SER A 7 -35.69 -39.31 -14.80
CA SER A 7 -35.52 -37.85 -14.73
C SER A 7 -34.09 -37.52 -14.33
N GLY A 8 -33.22 -37.34 -15.32
CA GLY A 8 -31.80 -37.00 -15.09
C GLY A 8 -31.13 -36.19 -16.20
N ARG A 9 -31.82 -35.91 -17.32
CA ARG A 9 -31.18 -35.30 -18.51
C ARG A 9 -31.39 -33.79 -18.68
N HIS A 10 -32.26 -33.15 -17.90
CA HIS A 10 -32.53 -31.70 -18.08
C HIS A 10 -31.66 -30.77 -17.22
N ARG A 11 -30.92 -31.28 -16.23
CA ARG A 11 -30.12 -30.42 -15.34
C ARG A 11 -28.72 -30.10 -15.90
N SER A 12 -28.17 -30.94 -16.77
CA SER A 12 -26.82 -30.77 -17.30
C SER A 12 -26.70 -29.70 -18.38
N SER A 13 -27.75 -29.48 -19.18
CA SER A 13 -27.73 -28.47 -20.25
C SER A 13 -27.85 -27.04 -19.73
N LEU A 14 -28.66 -26.81 -18.68
CA LEU A 14 -28.77 -25.50 -18.04
C LEU A 14 -27.47 -25.08 -17.32
N SER A 15 -26.83 -26.00 -16.58
CA SER A 15 -25.55 -25.73 -15.92
C SER A 15 -24.46 -25.38 -16.93
N ARG A 16 -24.38 -26.12 -18.04
CA ARG A 16 -23.36 -25.89 -19.07
C ARG A 16 -23.52 -24.54 -19.78
N ASN A 17 -24.76 -24.08 -19.97
CA ASN A 17 -25.03 -22.78 -20.57
C ASN A 17 -24.73 -21.61 -19.61
N THR A 18 -24.99 -21.77 -18.31
CA THR A 18 -24.63 -20.75 -17.30
C THR A 18 -23.12 -20.66 -17.11
N ASP A 19 -22.43 -21.80 -17.12
CA ASP A 19 -20.97 -21.81 -16.96
C ASP A 19 -20.28 -21.13 -18.14
N THR A 20 -20.71 -21.46 -19.38
CA THR A 20 -20.20 -20.78 -20.59
C THR A 20 -20.48 -19.28 -20.56
N SER A 21 -21.69 -18.87 -20.17
CA SER A 21 -22.05 -17.46 -20.04
C SER A 21 -21.25 -16.73 -18.95
N ASN A 22 -20.82 -17.41 -17.88
CA ASN A 22 -20.00 -16.82 -16.83
C ASN A 22 -18.55 -16.64 -17.29
N GLU A 23 -18.00 -17.57 -18.06
CA GLU A 23 -16.66 -17.41 -18.66
C GLU A 23 -16.59 -16.21 -19.60
N ASP A 24 -17.59 -16.05 -20.47
CA ASP A 24 -17.64 -14.91 -21.40
C ASP A 24 -17.66 -13.56 -20.64
N LEU A 25 -18.33 -13.53 -19.48
CA LEU A 25 -18.35 -12.35 -18.61
C LEU A 25 -16.99 -12.11 -17.92
N ILE A 26 -16.31 -13.18 -17.51
CA ILE A 26 -14.98 -13.09 -16.90
C ILE A 26 -13.96 -12.58 -17.93
N GLU A 27 -14.00 -13.05 -19.18
CA GLU A 27 -13.11 -12.58 -20.24
C GLU A 27 -13.37 -11.11 -20.62
N GLN A 28 -14.64 -10.67 -20.59
CA GLN A 28 -14.97 -9.25 -20.73
C GLN A 28 -14.39 -8.42 -19.59
N VAL A 29 -14.50 -8.90 -18.34
CA VAL A 29 -13.90 -8.23 -17.19
C VAL A 29 -12.38 -8.14 -17.35
N LYS A 30 -11.70 -9.23 -17.74
CA LYS A 30 -10.25 -9.22 -17.97
C LYS A 30 -9.85 -8.19 -19.03
N THR A 31 -10.62 -8.10 -20.11
CA THR A 31 -10.40 -7.08 -21.15
C THR A 31 -10.52 -5.67 -20.59
N ILE A 32 -11.52 -5.43 -19.71
CA ILE A 32 -11.66 -4.14 -19.02
C ILE A 32 -10.43 -3.87 -18.16
N ILE A 33 -9.98 -4.82 -17.33
CA ILE A 33 -8.80 -4.63 -16.46
C ILE A 33 -7.55 -4.29 -17.27
N THR A 34 -7.29 -5.00 -18.37
CA THR A 34 -6.17 -4.69 -19.28
C THR A 34 -6.28 -3.29 -19.87
N ASN A 35 -7.49 -2.81 -20.19
CA ASN A 35 -7.69 -1.45 -20.67
C ASN A 35 -7.43 -0.42 -19.56
N LEU A 36 -7.86 -0.69 -18.32
CA LEU A 36 -7.60 0.20 -17.17
C LEU A 36 -6.10 0.34 -16.93
N ASP A 37 -5.35 -0.77 -16.94
CA ASP A 37 -3.89 -0.78 -16.77
C ASP A 37 -3.16 0.06 -17.84
N ASN A 38 -3.59 -0.08 -19.10
CA ASN A 38 -3.08 0.74 -20.20
C ASN A 38 -3.35 2.23 -20.00
N VAL A 39 -4.50 2.60 -19.44
CA VAL A 39 -4.87 4.00 -19.17
C VAL A 39 -4.03 4.58 -18.04
N VAL A 40 -3.84 3.83 -16.95
CA VAL A 40 -2.96 4.25 -15.84
C VAL A 40 -1.55 4.51 -16.33
N SER A 41 -1.04 3.65 -17.22
CA SER A 41 0.34 3.75 -17.72
C SER A 41 0.56 4.86 -18.75
N ASN A 42 -0.44 5.20 -19.56
CA ASN A 42 -0.24 6.04 -20.76
C ASN A 42 -1.11 7.30 -20.82
N TYR A 43 -2.23 7.36 -20.08
CA TYR A 43 -3.28 8.38 -20.24
C TYR A 43 -3.89 8.77 -18.89
N ALA A 44 -3.04 9.22 -17.95
CA ALA A 44 -3.47 9.61 -16.61
C ALA A 44 -4.55 10.71 -16.61
N ASP A 45 -4.55 11.59 -17.63
CA ASP A 45 -5.54 12.65 -17.83
C ASP A 45 -6.96 12.13 -18.13
N ARG A 46 -7.11 10.85 -18.49
CA ARG A 46 -8.39 10.26 -18.92
C ARG A 46 -9.01 9.30 -17.92
N ILE A 47 -8.40 9.10 -16.77
CA ILE A 47 -8.79 8.09 -15.78
C ILE A 47 -10.27 8.21 -15.38
N GLU A 48 -10.78 9.43 -15.21
CA GLU A 48 -12.18 9.67 -14.84
C GLU A 48 -13.18 9.07 -15.84
N SER A 49 -12.83 9.04 -17.14
CA SER A 49 -13.71 8.48 -18.18
C SER A 49 -13.84 6.95 -18.12
N TYR A 50 -12.92 6.27 -17.42
CA TYR A 50 -12.89 4.82 -17.28
C TYR A 50 -13.46 4.30 -15.96
N ILE A 51 -13.82 5.19 -15.03
CA ILE A 51 -14.48 4.82 -13.76
C ILE A 51 -15.75 3.98 -14.00
N PRO A 52 -16.66 4.31 -14.95
CA PRO A 52 -17.84 3.49 -15.20
C PRO A 52 -17.51 2.06 -15.66
N SER A 53 -16.39 1.88 -16.38
CA SER A 53 -15.93 0.55 -16.82
C SER A 53 -15.46 -0.29 -15.63
N ALA A 54 -14.69 0.30 -14.71
CA ALA A 54 -14.27 -0.37 -13.48
C ALA A 54 -15.48 -0.79 -12.63
N GLN A 55 -16.45 0.12 -12.44
CA GLN A 55 -17.68 -0.16 -11.71
C GLN A 55 -18.52 -1.27 -12.36
N SER A 56 -18.59 -1.29 -13.69
CA SER A 56 -19.27 -2.35 -14.44
C SER A 56 -18.61 -3.72 -14.21
N ALA A 57 -17.27 -3.78 -14.26
CA ALA A 57 -16.52 -4.99 -13.98
C ALA A 57 -16.77 -5.50 -12.54
N MET A 58 -16.71 -4.62 -11.55
CA MET A 58 -17.01 -4.93 -10.15
C MET A 58 -18.42 -5.52 -9.98
N ALA A 59 -19.43 -4.90 -10.60
CA ALA A 59 -20.82 -5.36 -10.54
C ALA A 59 -20.99 -6.76 -11.17
N VAL A 60 -20.31 -7.04 -12.28
CA VAL A 60 -20.31 -8.36 -12.93
C VAL A 60 -19.70 -9.42 -12.01
N LEU A 61 -18.53 -9.13 -11.42
CA LEU A 61 -17.83 -10.06 -10.52
C LEU A 61 -18.64 -10.39 -9.26
N ASP A 62 -19.29 -9.40 -8.67
CA ASP A 62 -20.16 -9.62 -7.51
C ASP A 62 -21.41 -10.42 -7.89
N ARG A 63 -21.99 -10.17 -9.07
CA ARG A 63 -23.16 -10.92 -9.57
C ARG A 63 -22.86 -12.40 -9.74
N ILE A 64 -21.72 -12.74 -10.34
CA ILE A 64 -21.32 -14.14 -10.56
C ILE A 64 -20.66 -14.78 -9.32
N ARG A 65 -20.46 -14.00 -8.24
CA ARG A 65 -19.81 -14.44 -6.99
C ARG A 65 -18.40 -14.99 -7.20
N PHE A 66 -17.66 -14.37 -8.10
CA PHE A 66 -16.36 -14.82 -8.60
C PHE A 66 -15.37 -15.22 -7.49
N PHE A 67 -15.30 -14.43 -6.41
CA PHE A 67 -14.37 -14.64 -5.28
C PHE A 67 -14.76 -15.78 -4.33
N ARG A 68 -15.80 -16.56 -4.62
CA ARG A 68 -16.14 -17.78 -3.88
C ARG A 68 -15.55 -19.03 -4.53
N GLU A 69 -14.98 -18.92 -5.72
CA GLU A 69 -14.41 -20.05 -6.47
C GLU A 69 -12.94 -20.24 -6.09
N PRO A 70 -12.56 -21.26 -5.31
CA PRO A 70 -11.18 -21.43 -4.84
C PRO A 70 -10.19 -21.78 -5.97
N ASN A 71 -10.69 -22.25 -7.12
CA ASN A 71 -9.86 -22.77 -8.21
C ASN A 71 -9.34 -21.68 -9.16
N ARG A 72 -9.72 -20.42 -8.96
CA ARG A 72 -9.33 -19.26 -9.80
C ARG A 72 -8.49 -18.23 -9.07
N LEU A 73 -7.74 -18.69 -8.07
CA LEU A 73 -6.98 -17.78 -7.21
C LEU A 73 -6.03 -16.85 -8.01
N PRO A 74 -5.28 -17.33 -9.02
CA PRO A 74 -4.43 -16.45 -9.82
C PRO A 74 -5.22 -15.34 -10.54
N GLU A 75 -6.36 -15.65 -11.16
CA GLU A 75 -7.19 -14.64 -11.80
C GLU A 75 -7.82 -13.68 -10.80
N GLN A 76 -8.23 -14.16 -9.62
CA GLN A 76 -8.75 -13.32 -8.55
C GLN A 76 -7.72 -12.30 -8.08
N ILE A 77 -6.49 -12.75 -7.81
CA ILE A 77 -5.38 -11.89 -7.42
C ILE A 77 -5.13 -10.84 -8.51
N TRP A 78 -5.03 -11.26 -9.77
CA TRP A 78 -4.75 -10.36 -10.89
C TRP A 78 -5.84 -9.30 -11.10
N ILE A 79 -7.13 -9.69 -11.04
CA ILE A 79 -8.25 -8.76 -11.20
C ILE A 79 -8.30 -7.75 -10.06
N ILE A 80 -8.15 -8.21 -8.81
CA ILE A 80 -8.19 -7.29 -7.66
C ILE A 80 -7.01 -6.33 -7.71
N GLN A 81 -5.81 -6.83 -8.04
CA GLN A 81 -4.61 -6.00 -8.18
C GLN A 81 -4.81 -4.91 -9.24
N GLY A 82 -5.29 -5.28 -10.45
CA GLY A 82 -5.51 -4.29 -11.51
C GLY A 82 -6.55 -3.22 -11.16
N LEU A 83 -7.62 -3.57 -10.44
CA LEU A 83 -8.60 -2.59 -9.95
C LEU A 83 -8.02 -1.71 -8.84
N GLN A 84 -7.19 -2.27 -7.96
CA GLN A 84 -6.51 -1.51 -6.92
C GLN A 84 -5.52 -0.50 -7.53
N ASP A 85 -4.70 -0.93 -8.49
CA ASP A 85 -3.74 -0.05 -9.15
C ASP A 85 -4.44 1.07 -9.93
N PHE A 86 -5.58 0.78 -10.54
CA PHE A 86 -6.45 1.82 -11.12
C PHE A 86 -7.00 2.79 -10.06
N ALA A 87 -7.45 2.26 -8.91
CA ALA A 87 -8.00 3.08 -7.84
C ALA A 87 -6.98 4.04 -7.22
N TYR A 88 -5.70 3.63 -7.17
CA TYR A 88 -4.58 4.36 -6.57
C TYR A 88 -3.56 4.84 -7.61
N HIS A 89 -3.99 5.14 -8.83
CA HIS A 89 -3.13 5.65 -9.90
C HIS A 89 -2.31 6.88 -9.51
N ASP A 90 -2.85 7.73 -8.62
CA ASP A 90 -2.18 8.85 -7.97
C ASP A 90 -2.50 8.81 -6.47
N ALA A 91 -1.82 7.90 -5.76
CA ALA A 91 -2.02 7.65 -4.34
C ALA A 91 -1.72 8.87 -3.46
N ASP A 92 -0.87 9.80 -3.92
CA ASP A 92 -0.53 11.03 -3.20
C ASP A 92 -1.67 12.05 -3.23
N SER A 93 -2.41 12.12 -4.33
CA SER A 93 -3.59 12.98 -4.45
C SER A 93 -4.86 12.35 -3.88
N GLY A 94 -4.89 11.01 -3.72
CA GLY A 94 -6.01 10.29 -3.11
C GLY A 94 -6.31 8.96 -3.78
N CYS A 95 -7.60 8.63 -3.91
CA CYS A 95 -8.02 7.40 -4.58
C CYS A 95 -9.45 7.50 -5.12
N ILE A 96 -9.77 6.60 -6.05
CA ILE A 96 -11.14 6.34 -6.51
C ILE A 96 -11.83 5.47 -5.45
N ARG A 97 -12.51 6.13 -4.51
CA ARG A 97 -12.95 5.56 -3.22
C ARG A 97 -13.73 4.24 -3.35
N ASP A 98 -14.73 4.17 -4.23
CA ASP A 98 -15.57 2.99 -4.39
C ASP A 98 -14.79 1.79 -4.93
N VAL A 99 -13.89 1.99 -5.88
CA VAL A 99 -13.01 0.93 -6.41
C VAL A 99 -12.00 0.48 -5.35
N ALA A 100 -11.44 1.41 -4.58
CA ALA A 100 -10.52 1.12 -3.47
C ALA A 100 -11.18 0.28 -2.36
N GLU A 101 -12.36 0.70 -1.88
CA GLU A 101 -13.13 -0.01 -0.84
C GLU A 101 -13.55 -1.41 -1.30
N TRP A 102 -13.94 -1.52 -2.58
CA TRP A 102 -14.27 -2.81 -3.17
C TRP A 102 -13.06 -3.74 -3.24
N SER A 103 -11.90 -3.22 -3.67
CA SER A 103 -10.67 -3.99 -3.81
C SER A 103 -10.20 -4.54 -2.46
N GLN A 104 -10.23 -3.71 -1.42
CA GLN A 104 -9.96 -4.14 -0.05
C GLN A 104 -10.92 -5.25 0.40
N SER A 105 -12.21 -5.08 0.14
CA SER A 105 -13.22 -6.09 0.48
C SER A 105 -13.00 -7.40 -0.26
N ALA A 106 -12.60 -7.35 -1.53
CA ALA A 106 -12.29 -8.50 -2.36
C ALA A 106 -11.05 -9.25 -1.85
N TRP A 107 -9.97 -8.54 -1.52
CA TRP A 107 -8.79 -9.12 -0.88
C TRP A 107 -9.14 -9.86 0.41
N LEU A 108 -9.94 -9.24 1.29
CA LEU A 108 -10.36 -9.87 2.55
C LEU A 108 -11.26 -11.10 2.32
N LYS A 109 -12.07 -11.13 1.26
CA LYS A 109 -12.88 -12.31 0.89
C LYS A 109 -11.96 -13.49 0.53
N ILE A 110 -10.94 -13.28 -0.30
CA ILE A 110 -10.04 -14.37 -0.72
C ILE A 110 -9.02 -14.75 0.36
N LEU A 111 -8.61 -13.80 1.22
CA LEU A 111 -7.78 -14.09 2.40
C LEU A 111 -8.46 -15.06 3.35
N ARG A 112 -9.78 -14.97 3.54
CA ARG A 112 -10.52 -15.92 4.40
C ARG A 112 -10.46 -17.36 3.92
N ILE A 113 -10.27 -17.56 2.61
CA ILE A 113 -10.16 -18.88 1.98
C ILE A 113 -8.69 -19.33 1.99
N HIS A 114 -7.75 -18.40 1.76
CA HIS A 114 -6.32 -18.64 1.67
C HIS A 114 -5.53 -17.73 2.63
N PRO A 115 -5.57 -18.00 3.96
CA PRO A 115 -5.11 -17.06 4.99
C PRO A 115 -3.59 -16.82 5.01
N GLU A 116 -2.82 -17.77 4.48
CA GLU A 116 -1.36 -17.73 4.47
C GLU A 116 -0.80 -17.57 3.05
N ASN A 117 -1.62 -17.19 2.06
CA ASN A 117 -1.11 -16.94 0.71
C ASN A 117 -0.33 -15.62 0.67
N SER A 118 0.95 -15.70 0.32
CA SER A 118 1.87 -14.56 0.29
C SER A 118 1.40 -13.41 -0.61
N GLN A 119 0.86 -13.71 -1.79
CA GLN A 119 0.40 -12.69 -2.76
C GLN A 119 -0.83 -11.93 -2.28
N ILE A 120 -1.79 -12.61 -1.64
CA ILE A 120 -2.98 -11.96 -1.05
C ILE A 120 -2.56 -11.02 0.09
N LEU A 121 -1.67 -11.50 0.96
CA LEU A 121 -1.15 -10.70 2.07
C LEU A 121 -0.36 -9.49 1.57
N MET A 122 0.44 -9.66 0.52
CA MET A 122 1.14 -8.58 -0.16
C MET A 122 0.17 -7.55 -0.76
N GLY A 123 -0.88 -8.01 -1.45
CA GLY A 123 -1.92 -7.13 -2.03
C GLY A 123 -2.61 -6.27 -0.96
N LEU A 124 -2.94 -6.85 0.20
CA LEU A 124 -3.47 -6.11 1.35
C LEU A 124 -2.47 -5.14 1.96
N GLY A 125 -1.20 -5.54 2.10
CA GLY A 125 -0.13 -4.65 2.52
C GLY A 125 -0.04 -3.42 1.63
N SER A 126 -0.08 -3.64 0.31
CA SER A 126 -0.06 -2.57 -0.70
C SER A 126 -1.30 -1.69 -0.63
N ASN A 127 -2.48 -2.28 -0.43
CA ASN A 127 -3.72 -1.54 -0.28
C ASN A 127 -3.63 -0.54 0.88
N TRP A 128 -3.15 -0.99 2.04
CA TRP A 128 -3.00 -0.14 3.21
C TRP A 128 -1.89 0.89 3.07
N LEU A 129 -0.77 0.53 2.44
CA LEU A 129 0.31 1.46 2.17
C LEU A 129 -0.13 2.57 1.21
N GLN A 130 -0.82 2.23 0.12
CA GLN A 130 -1.37 3.21 -0.84
C GLN A 130 -2.36 4.18 -0.18
N ARG A 131 -3.19 3.70 0.76
CA ARG A 131 -4.09 4.57 1.55
C ARG A 131 -3.35 5.59 2.42
N ALA A 132 -2.15 5.24 2.88
CA ALA A 132 -1.35 6.13 3.69
C ALA A 132 -0.72 7.26 2.86
N GLN A 133 -0.54 7.10 1.54
CA GLN A 133 0.24 8.04 0.72
C GLN A 133 -0.33 9.46 0.74
N ALA A 134 -1.64 9.62 0.56
CA ALA A 134 -2.27 10.95 0.59
C ALA A 134 -2.07 11.70 1.93
N VAL A 135 -2.04 10.99 3.07
CA VAL A 135 -1.78 11.62 4.37
C VAL A 135 -0.28 11.84 4.61
N LEU A 136 0.58 10.94 4.13
CA LEU A 136 2.04 11.13 4.15
C LEU A 136 2.47 12.35 3.32
N SER A 137 1.90 12.52 2.14
CA SER A 137 2.11 13.70 1.29
C SER A 137 1.69 14.99 1.98
N LYS A 138 0.58 15.00 2.74
CA LYS A 138 0.18 16.15 3.57
C LYS A 138 1.21 16.46 4.67
N ILE A 139 1.67 15.43 5.38
CA ILE A 139 2.71 15.57 6.42
C ILE A 139 3.98 16.19 5.80
N GLN A 140 4.44 15.68 4.66
CA GLN A 140 5.64 16.19 4.00
C GLN A 140 5.48 17.65 3.55
N ASN A 141 4.31 18.04 3.05
CA ASN A 141 4.01 19.42 2.67
C ASN A 141 3.98 20.37 3.89
N GLU A 142 3.40 19.93 5.01
CA GLU A 142 3.38 20.68 6.26
C GLU A 142 4.79 20.89 6.82
N GLU A 143 5.65 19.88 6.74
CA GLU A 143 7.06 19.95 7.16
C GLU A 143 7.89 20.88 6.28
N SER A 144 7.71 20.78 4.96
CA SER A 144 8.42 21.62 3.98
C SER A 144 8.06 23.10 4.13
N ASN A 145 6.79 23.41 4.35
CA ASN A 145 6.31 24.78 4.56
C ASN A 145 6.77 25.41 5.90
N GLN A 146 7.18 24.60 6.87
CA GLN A 146 7.69 25.10 8.15
C GLN A 146 9.20 25.39 8.10
N GLN A 147 9.98 24.62 7.33
CA GLN A 147 11.40 24.90 7.11
C GLN A 147 11.62 26.24 6.39
N THR A 148 10.71 26.64 5.50
CA THR A 148 10.77 27.94 4.82
C THR A 148 10.38 29.11 5.72
N ASN A 149 9.41 28.93 6.63
CA ASN A 149 8.98 29.98 7.57
C ASN A 149 9.91 30.14 8.80
N GLY A 150 10.77 29.17 9.10
CA GLY A 150 11.77 29.26 10.17
C GLY A 150 13.01 30.10 9.85
N SER A 151 13.16 30.58 8.61
CA SER A 151 14.35 31.32 8.14
C SER A 151 14.13 32.84 8.01
N SER A 152 13.02 33.40 8.50
CA SER A 152 12.70 34.82 8.36
C SER A 152 12.34 35.46 9.70
N GLN A 153 13.33 35.68 10.57
CA GLN A 153 13.32 36.74 11.60
C GLN A 153 14.72 36.96 12.22
N SER A 154 15.71 37.26 11.39
CA SER A 154 16.89 38.02 11.83
C SER A 154 16.64 39.50 11.53
N SER A 155 15.77 40.13 12.31
CA SER A 155 15.70 41.59 12.38
C SER A 155 16.84 42.04 13.30
N GLU A 156 17.90 42.59 12.70
CA GLU A 156 18.97 43.31 13.39
C GLU A 156 18.38 44.37 14.35
N PRO A 157 18.76 44.39 15.64
CA PRO A 157 18.59 45.57 16.47
C PRO A 157 19.80 46.50 16.28
N GLN A 158 19.52 47.75 15.90
CA GLN A 158 20.50 48.83 15.90
C GLN A 158 21.13 49.03 17.30
N LEU A 159 22.43 49.31 17.26
CA LEU A 159 23.35 49.60 18.36
C LEU A 159 22.89 50.77 19.25
N THR A 160 22.81 50.56 20.58
CA THR A 160 23.20 51.58 21.58
C THR A 160 23.83 50.94 22.85
N SER A 161 25.10 51.33 23.08
CA SER A 161 25.81 51.54 24.36
C SER A 161 25.72 50.54 25.54
N SER A 162 26.88 49.91 25.81
CA SER A 162 27.58 49.73 27.11
C SER A 162 26.87 49.11 28.33
N GLU A 163 27.20 47.84 28.66
CA GLU A 163 27.72 47.36 29.98
C GLU A 163 27.80 45.80 30.04
N PRO A 164 28.52 45.17 31.01
CA PRO A 164 29.35 44.00 30.75
C PRO A 164 28.65 42.63 30.84
N ARG A 165 29.27 41.68 30.12
CA ARG A 165 29.01 40.23 30.04
C ARG A 165 28.65 39.60 31.39
N ASN A 166 27.41 39.15 31.51
CA ASN A 166 27.04 38.03 32.37
C ASN A 166 26.75 36.84 31.44
N GLU A 167 27.57 35.80 31.54
CA GLU A 167 27.36 34.53 30.82
C GLU A 167 26.09 33.86 31.35
N ILE A 168 24.96 34.19 30.73
CA ILE A 168 23.75 33.37 30.81
C ILE A 168 24.01 32.21 29.87
N ILE A 169 24.28 31.05 30.44
CA ILE A 169 24.16 29.76 29.77
C ILE A 169 22.75 29.75 29.19
N ALA A 170 22.63 29.98 27.88
CA ALA A 170 21.39 29.75 27.17
C ALA A 170 21.08 28.27 27.36
N ASP A 171 20.02 27.97 28.11
CA ASP A 171 19.41 26.67 28.15
C ASP A 171 19.23 26.21 26.71
N TYR A 172 20.06 25.25 26.31
CA TYR A 172 19.92 24.55 25.05
C TYR A 172 18.72 23.63 25.22
N GLU A 173 17.52 24.21 25.13
CA GLU A 173 16.28 23.45 25.10
C GLU A 173 16.35 22.55 23.86
N PRO A 174 16.44 21.21 24.01
CA PRO A 174 16.45 20.34 22.85
C PRO A 174 15.13 20.57 22.10
N PRO A 175 15.09 20.52 20.75
CA PRO A 175 13.88 20.78 19.96
C PRO A 175 12.86 19.63 20.04
N THR A 176 12.63 19.08 21.23
CA THR A 176 11.83 17.89 21.49
C THR A 176 10.34 18.19 21.61
N ASP A 177 9.93 19.36 22.08
CA ASP A 177 8.50 19.64 22.31
C ASP A 177 7.73 19.84 21.01
N GLY A 178 8.30 20.56 20.04
CA GLY A 178 7.69 20.72 18.72
C GLY A 178 7.55 19.40 17.96
N ARG A 179 8.55 18.50 18.03
CA ARG A 179 8.46 17.19 17.34
C ARG A 179 7.45 16.26 18.00
N ARG A 180 7.40 16.22 19.34
CA ARG A 180 6.44 15.41 20.09
C ARG A 180 4.99 15.87 19.84
N GLN A 181 4.74 17.18 19.87
CA GLN A 181 3.42 17.73 19.53
C GLN A 181 3.02 17.44 18.07
N ARG A 182 3.97 17.42 17.12
CA ARG A 182 3.69 17.07 15.71
C ARG A 182 3.29 15.61 15.52
N ILE A 183 3.97 14.67 16.20
CA ILE A 183 3.64 13.24 16.14
C ILE A 183 2.24 12.96 16.71
N GLU A 184 1.71 13.85 17.56
CA GLU A 184 0.35 13.78 18.10
C GLU A 184 -0.69 14.48 17.21
N SER A 185 -0.27 15.10 16.11
CA SER A 185 -1.20 15.73 15.16
C SER A 185 -2.11 14.71 14.46
N ALA A 186 -3.27 15.20 14.00
CA ALA A 186 -4.29 14.37 13.35
C ALA A 186 -3.74 13.58 12.15
N ASN A 187 -2.92 14.21 11.31
CA ASN A 187 -2.33 13.57 10.13
C ASN A 187 -1.40 12.40 10.52
N TYR A 188 -0.56 12.58 11.55
CA TYR A 188 0.33 11.53 12.03
C TYR A 188 -0.43 10.36 12.69
N VAL A 189 -1.51 10.66 13.42
CA VAL A 189 -2.41 9.62 13.96
C VAL A 189 -3.08 8.84 12.83
N GLU A 190 -3.62 9.53 11.83
CA GLU A 190 -4.26 8.90 10.67
C GLU A 190 -3.27 8.04 9.86
N ALA A 191 -2.07 8.57 9.58
CA ALA A 191 -1.02 7.84 8.86
C ALA A 191 -0.66 6.52 9.58
N ARG A 192 -0.50 6.55 10.92
CA ARG A 192 -0.27 5.33 11.71
C ARG A 192 -1.44 4.34 11.61
N GLY A 193 -2.67 4.85 11.57
CA GLY A 193 -3.87 4.03 11.38
C GLY A 193 -3.86 3.20 10.09
N TYR A 194 -3.24 3.71 9.03
CA TYR A 194 -3.05 2.98 7.77
C TYR A 194 -1.74 2.18 7.71
N LEU A 195 -0.65 2.70 8.27
CA LEU A 195 0.67 2.07 8.16
C LEU A 195 0.85 0.86 9.08
N GLN A 196 0.21 0.85 10.25
CA GLN A 196 0.25 -0.32 11.14
C GLN A 196 -0.29 -1.59 10.45
N PRO A 197 -1.49 -1.61 9.85
CA PRO A 197 -1.96 -2.79 9.13
C PRO A 197 -1.10 -3.09 7.89
N ALA A 198 -0.55 -2.09 7.18
CA ALA A 198 0.37 -2.33 6.07
C ALA A 198 1.59 -3.15 6.51
N VAL A 199 2.25 -2.73 7.60
CA VAL A 199 3.40 -3.43 8.19
C VAL A 199 3.02 -4.84 8.64
N ASP A 200 1.87 -5.01 9.27
CA ASP A 200 1.41 -6.32 9.76
C ASP A 200 1.16 -7.30 8.60
N PHE A 201 0.49 -6.85 7.53
CA PHE A 201 0.23 -7.66 6.34
C PHE A 201 1.50 -8.01 5.59
N TYR A 202 2.41 -7.06 5.38
CA TYR A 202 3.70 -7.35 4.72
C TYR A 202 4.57 -8.28 5.55
N THR A 203 4.59 -8.13 6.88
CA THR A 203 5.33 -9.05 7.75
C THR A 203 4.80 -10.48 7.64
N ARG A 204 3.48 -10.65 7.55
CA ARG A 204 2.87 -11.96 7.30
C ARG A 204 3.17 -12.46 5.89
N ALA A 205 3.13 -11.60 4.87
CA ALA A 205 3.46 -11.95 3.50
C ALA A 205 4.90 -12.46 3.36
N VAL A 206 5.86 -11.81 4.01
CA VAL A 206 7.27 -12.25 4.05
C VAL A 206 7.39 -13.63 4.69
N ARG A 207 6.72 -13.87 5.82
CA ARG A 207 6.74 -15.19 6.48
C ARG A 207 6.12 -16.29 5.62
N ALA A 208 4.99 -15.99 4.98
CA ALA A 208 4.33 -16.89 4.04
C ALA A 208 5.24 -17.21 2.85
N ALA A 209 5.83 -16.19 2.24
CA ALA A 209 6.73 -16.35 1.09
C ALA A 209 8.01 -17.13 1.45
N ASP A 210 8.53 -16.95 2.66
CA ASP A 210 9.64 -17.75 3.19
C ASP A 210 9.23 -19.25 3.31
N SER A 211 8.00 -19.55 3.72
CA SER A 211 7.51 -20.93 3.81
C SER A 211 7.18 -21.56 2.45
N GLU A 212 6.79 -20.75 1.47
CA GLU A 212 6.45 -21.15 0.11
C GLU A 212 7.66 -21.20 -0.83
N ASN A 213 8.85 -20.75 -0.38
CA ASN A 213 10.01 -20.47 -1.23
C ASN A 213 9.69 -19.55 -2.43
N SER A 214 8.77 -18.60 -2.23
CA SER A 214 8.27 -17.68 -3.24
C SER A 214 8.73 -16.24 -3.02
N MET A 215 9.77 -16.04 -2.20
CA MET A 215 10.29 -14.71 -1.85
C MET A 215 10.71 -13.91 -3.09
N THR A 216 10.23 -12.67 -3.18
CA THR A 216 10.59 -11.73 -4.24
C THR A 216 11.25 -10.49 -3.65
N GLY A 217 12.14 -9.86 -4.43
CA GLY A 217 12.77 -8.61 -4.01
C GLY A 217 11.76 -7.47 -3.87
N SER A 218 10.73 -7.44 -4.72
CA SER A 218 9.65 -6.45 -4.63
C SER A 218 8.87 -6.55 -3.33
N LEU A 219 8.53 -7.76 -2.87
CA LEU A 219 7.86 -7.95 -1.58
C LEU A 219 8.71 -7.39 -0.43
N LEU A 220 10.01 -7.67 -0.43
CA LEU A 220 10.92 -7.18 0.61
C LEU A 220 11.08 -5.65 0.55
N ALA A 221 11.15 -5.06 -0.63
CA ALA A 221 11.21 -3.61 -0.80
C ALA A 221 9.94 -2.91 -0.30
N TRP A 222 8.76 -3.43 -0.67
CA TRP A 222 7.49 -2.90 -0.18
C TRP A 222 7.34 -3.06 1.35
N ALA A 223 7.79 -4.20 1.89
CA ALA A 223 7.83 -4.41 3.33
C ALA A 223 8.79 -3.43 4.02
N ALA A 224 9.94 -3.12 3.41
CA ALA A 224 10.88 -2.13 3.92
C ALA A 224 10.28 -0.71 3.90
N GLU A 225 9.64 -0.33 2.80
CA GLU A 225 8.99 0.97 2.66
C GLU A 225 7.90 1.17 3.72
N ALA A 226 7.03 0.18 3.93
CA ALA A 226 6.01 0.26 4.98
C ALA A 226 6.61 0.46 6.38
N GLN A 227 7.74 -0.22 6.67
CA GLN A 227 8.46 -0.08 7.93
C GLN A 227 9.09 1.31 8.09
N MET A 228 9.73 1.83 7.03
CA MET A 228 10.31 3.18 7.01
C MET A 228 9.24 4.24 7.23
N SER A 229 8.13 4.14 6.48
CA SER A 229 7.01 5.07 6.59
C SER A 229 6.39 5.05 7.98
N LEU A 230 6.18 3.87 8.58
CA LEU A 230 5.69 3.76 9.95
C LEU A 230 6.65 4.38 10.96
N GLY A 231 7.96 4.11 10.84
CA GLY A 231 8.98 4.69 11.71
C GLY A 231 9.03 6.22 11.64
N ASN A 232 8.82 6.79 10.45
CA ASN A 232 8.79 8.25 10.26
C ASN A 232 7.63 8.91 11.02
N VAL A 233 6.46 8.27 11.07
CA VAL A 233 5.26 8.83 11.71
C VAL A 233 5.09 8.46 13.19
N THR A 234 5.92 7.58 13.74
CA THR A 234 5.90 7.26 15.18
C THR A 234 6.92 8.05 15.99
N GLY A 235 8.07 8.38 15.38
CA GLY A 235 9.01 9.42 15.83
C GLY A 235 9.62 9.26 17.24
N SER A 236 9.57 8.08 17.85
CA SER A 236 10.25 7.76 19.10
C SER A 236 11.64 7.14 18.85
N PRO A 237 12.67 7.45 19.66
CA PRO A 237 13.95 6.73 19.61
C PRO A 237 13.82 5.20 19.83
N ARG A 238 12.70 4.72 20.40
CA ARG A 238 12.41 3.28 20.52
C ARG A 238 11.97 2.63 19.20
N ASP A 239 11.71 3.43 18.17
CA ASP A 239 11.22 3.01 16.86
C ASP A 239 12.36 2.70 15.87
N GLU A 240 13.61 2.73 16.33
CA GLU A 240 14.79 2.21 15.61
C GLU A 240 14.57 0.80 15.06
N ARG A 241 13.68 0.02 15.69
CA ARG A 241 13.31 -1.32 15.25
C ARG A 241 12.69 -1.33 13.86
N TYR A 242 11.86 -0.35 13.51
CA TYR A 242 11.23 -0.30 12.19
C TYR A 242 12.28 -0.04 11.11
N PHE A 243 13.17 0.94 11.31
CA PHE A 243 14.26 1.24 10.39
C PHE A 243 15.28 0.10 10.28
N SER A 244 15.63 -0.52 11.41
CA SER A 244 16.51 -1.70 11.43
C SER A 244 15.90 -2.87 10.65
N GLN A 245 14.60 -3.09 10.80
CA GLN A 245 13.89 -4.14 10.07
C GLN A 245 13.79 -3.82 8.57
N ALA A 246 13.55 -2.55 8.21
CA ALA A 246 13.57 -2.10 6.82
C ALA A 246 14.93 -2.39 6.16
N ILE A 247 16.04 -2.01 6.80
CA ILE A 247 17.39 -2.27 6.30
C ILE A 247 17.65 -3.77 6.10
N ARG A 248 17.17 -4.62 7.02
CA ARG A 248 17.26 -6.08 6.88
C ARG A 248 16.49 -6.58 5.66
N TYR A 249 15.30 -6.04 5.39
CA TYR A 249 14.55 -6.38 4.19
C TYR A 249 15.25 -5.89 2.92
N LEU A 250 15.78 -4.66 2.90
CA LEU A 250 16.50 -4.12 1.75
C LEU A 250 17.73 -4.95 1.38
N ARG A 251 18.55 -5.36 2.37
CA ARG A 251 19.69 -6.27 2.14
C ARG A 251 19.25 -7.61 1.57
N ARG A 252 18.16 -8.19 2.11
CA ARG A 252 17.60 -9.43 1.58
C ARG A 252 17.09 -9.24 0.15
N ALA A 253 16.52 -8.08 -0.17
CA ALA A 253 16.03 -7.76 -1.50
C ALA A 253 17.18 -7.63 -2.51
N GLU A 254 18.25 -6.91 -2.14
CA GLU A 254 19.48 -6.76 -2.95
C GLU A 254 20.16 -8.11 -3.22
N ALA A 255 20.07 -9.05 -2.29
CA ALA A 255 20.59 -10.41 -2.46
C ALA A 255 19.76 -11.30 -3.41
N ILE A 256 18.57 -10.87 -3.84
CA ILE A 256 17.74 -11.64 -4.79
C ILE A 256 18.25 -11.43 -6.22
N PRO A 257 18.58 -12.51 -6.96
CA PRO A 257 19.07 -12.41 -8.33
C PRO A 257 18.11 -11.64 -9.23
N ASN A 258 18.67 -10.77 -10.08
CA ASN A 258 17.95 -9.94 -11.05
C ASN A 258 16.94 -8.96 -10.46
N TYR A 259 16.94 -8.75 -9.14
CA TYR A 259 16.20 -7.67 -8.52
C TYR A 259 17.10 -6.47 -8.26
N THR A 260 16.62 -5.29 -8.60
CA THR A 260 17.31 -4.02 -8.35
C THR A 260 16.44 -3.15 -7.48
N LEU A 261 16.99 -2.65 -6.38
CA LEU A 261 16.32 -1.64 -5.56
C LEU A 261 16.10 -0.37 -6.39
N SER A 262 15.03 0.37 -6.05
CA SER A 262 14.87 1.72 -6.58
C SER A 262 16.03 2.60 -6.08
N ILE A 263 16.36 3.66 -6.84
CA ILE A 263 17.46 4.58 -6.50
C ILE A 263 17.30 5.10 -5.07
N TYR A 264 16.08 5.46 -4.67
CA TYR A 264 15.77 5.92 -3.32
C TYR A 264 16.12 4.87 -2.26
N LEU A 265 15.68 3.61 -2.44
CA LEU A 265 15.92 2.54 -1.48
C LEU A 265 17.39 2.11 -1.44
N GLN A 266 18.09 2.15 -2.58
CA GLN A 266 19.53 1.89 -2.63
C GLN A 266 20.29 2.97 -1.84
N ASN A 267 20.01 4.25 -2.09
CA ASN A 267 20.65 5.34 -1.36
C ASN A 267 20.41 5.24 0.15
N TYR A 268 19.19 4.87 0.55
CA TYR A 268 18.87 4.64 1.96
C TYR A 268 19.68 3.47 2.54
N LEU A 269 19.81 2.36 1.81
CA LEU A 269 20.61 1.21 2.23
C LEU A 269 22.10 1.56 2.34
N ASP A 270 22.64 2.33 1.41
CA ASP A 270 24.04 2.73 1.40
C ASP A 270 24.37 3.67 2.57
N GLU A 271 23.48 4.62 2.88
CA GLU A 271 23.66 5.60 3.95
C GLU A 271 23.52 4.97 5.35
N TYR A 272 22.45 4.19 5.56
CA TYR A 272 22.07 3.70 6.88
C TYR A 272 22.45 2.25 7.14
N GLY A 273 22.73 1.47 6.08
CA GLY A 273 23.01 0.04 6.17
C GLY A 273 24.13 -0.28 7.14
N ARG A 274 25.19 0.53 7.18
CA ARG A 274 26.34 0.31 8.07
C ARG A 274 26.01 0.31 9.57
N TYR A 275 24.87 0.90 9.97
CA TYR A 275 24.48 1.01 11.38
C TYR A 275 23.67 -0.19 11.87
N VAL A 276 23.27 -1.10 10.98
CA VAL A 276 22.47 -2.27 11.32
C VAL A 276 23.27 -3.52 11.01
N SER A 277 23.51 -4.33 12.03
CA SER A 277 24.09 -5.67 11.91
C SER A 277 23.04 -6.69 11.51
#